data_AF-A0A3M4PLD6-F1
#
_entry.id   AF-A0A3M4PLD6-F1
#
_cell.length_a   1.000
_cell.length_b   1.000
_cell.length_c   1.000
_cell.angle_alpha   90.00
_cell.angle_beta   90.00
_cell.angle_gamma   90.00
#
_symmetry.space_group_name_H-M   'P 1'
#
loop_
_entity.id
_entity.type
_entity.pdbx_description
1 polymer ?
#
loop_
_entity_poly.entity_id
_entity_poly.type
_entity_poly.pdbx_seq_one_letter_code
_entity_poly.pdbx_strand_id
1 'polypeptide(L)'
;HLNIQVALLAEDSGGSSFDEACSLPWLRLSRTFPQAQIPLACLATTIELGGQADTGKPQAQAHAEGILAFLAEQGFISGDWPQPAHQACEGLPFEGTELLYAPHPGVVTFLRAAGDKVEIGDALFEVIDPLSDQVSTICANTAGVLFAIERLRYAQPGFWLAKVAGRTALRHGRLLSD
;
A
#
# COMPACT_ATOMS: atom_id res chain seq x y z
N HIS A 1 10.01 13.68 0.67
CA HIS A 1 10.01 13.87 -0.80
C HIS A 1 8.67 13.58 -1.48
N LEU A 2 8.08 12.38 -1.36
CA LEU A 2 7.03 11.90 -2.28
C LEU A 2 5.55 12.03 -1.81
N ASN A 3 5.27 12.76 -0.72
CA ASN A 3 3.94 12.89 -0.13
C ASN A 3 3.19 11.55 0.09
N ILE A 4 3.92 10.52 0.52
CA ILE A 4 3.35 9.20 0.81
C ILE A 4 2.41 9.31 2.00
N GLN A 5 1.20 8.75 1.89
CA GLN A 5 0.18 8.79 2.95
C GLN A 5 0.27 7.62 3.93
N VAL A 6 0.82 6.49 3.48
CA VAL A 6 1.00 5.28 4.30
C VAL A 6 2.23 4.51 3.82
N ALA A 7 2.98 3.96 4.77
CA ALA A 7 4.02 2.98 4.49
C ALA A 7 3.62 1.63 5.09
N LEU A 8 3.76 0.55 4.32
CA LEU A 8 3.46 -0.81 4.77
C LEU A 8 4.77 -1.52 5.08
N LEU A 9 4.92 -1.99 6.31
CA LEU A 9 6.12 -2.63 6.81
C LEU A 9 5.94 -4.15 6.82
N ALA A 10 6.86 -4.85 6.15
CA ALA A 10 6.99 -6.30 6.19
C ALA A 10 8.46 -6.68 6.13
N GLU A 11 8.87 -7.70 6.88
CA GLU A 11 10.18 -8.31 6.68
C GLU A 11 10.14 -9.35 5.56
N ASP A 12 9.14 -10.23 5.59
CA ASP A 12 8.86 -11.25 4.59
C ASP A 12 7.33 -11.34 4.44
N SER A 13 6.79 -10.88 3.33
CA SER A 13 5.37 -10.95 2.99
C SER A 13 4.97 -12.31 2.38
N GLY A 14 5.94 -13.21 2.18
CA GLY A 14 5.72 -14.57 1.72
C GLY A 14 5.48 -14.71 0.21
N GLY A 15 5.79 -13.70 -0.60
CA GLY A 15 5.63 -13.76 -2.06
C GLY A 15 6.90 -13.54 -2.88
N SER A 16 8.04 -13.21 -2.25
CA SER A 16 9.29 -12.93 -2.96
C SER A 16 9.13 -11.80 -3.99
N SER A 17 8.49 -10.71 -3.57
CA SER A 17 8.41 -9.48 -4.36
C SER A 17 9.80 -8.96 -4.70
N PHE A 18 9.90 -8.05 -5.68
CA PHE A 18 11.21 -7.61 -6.18
C PHE A 18 12.07 -6.96 -5.09
N ASP A 19 11.48 -6.14 -4.22
CA ASP A 19 12.13 -5.54 -3.06
C ASP A 19 12.57 -6.59 -2.02
N GLU A 20 11.77 -7.61 -1.77
CA GLU A 20 12.13 -8.75 -0.92
C GLU A 20 13.28 -9.55 -1.49
N ALA A 21 13.27 -9.85 -2.78
CA ALA A 21 14.35 -10.58 -3.45
C ALA A 21 15.69 -9.82 -3.33
N CYS A 22 15.65 -8.49 -3.28
CA CYS A 22 16.84 -7.64 -3.09
C CYS A 22 17.29 -7.57 -1.62
N SER A 23 16.37 -7.48 -0.67
CA SER A 23 16.67 -7.20 0.75
C SER A 23 16.78 -8.44 1.64
N LEU A 24 15.92 -9.45 1.47
CA LEU A 24 15.86 -10.65 2.30
C LEU A 24 17.16 -11.47 2.36
N PRO A 25 17.96 -11.62 1.28
CA PRO A 25 19.22 -12.35 1.37
C PRO A 25 20.14 -11.78 2.45
N TRP A 26 20.23 -10.45 2.56
CA TRP A 26 21.06 -9.77 3.56
C TRP A 26 20.52 -9.97 4.98
N LEU A 27 19.19 -9.88 5.16
CA LEU A 27 18.54 -10.14 6.45
C LEU A 27 18.73 -11.60 6.90
N ARG A 28 18.61 -12.56 5.99
CA ARG A 28 18.81 -13.99 6.30
C ARG A 28 20.26 -14.29 6.63
N LEU A 29 21.21 -13.70 5.89
CA LEU A 29 22.64 -13.83 6.16
C LEU A 29 23.01 -13.26 7.53
N SER A 30 22.52 -12.08 7.90
CA SER A 30 22.81 -11.45 9.20
C SER A 30 22.28 -12.28 10.38
N ARG A 31 21.09 -12.89 10.22
CA ARG A 31 20.50 -13.81 11.21
C ARG A 31 21.26 -15.14 11.32
N THR A 32 21.71 -15.67 10.19
CA THR A 32 22.41 -16.97 10.15
C THR A 32 23.85 -16.86 10.68
N PHE A 33 24.52 -15.74 10.41
CA PHE A 33 25.92 -15.50 10.79
C PHE A 33 26.04 -14.24 11.67
N PRO A 34 25.48 -14.22 12.89
CA PRO A 34 25.46 -13.02 13.73
C PRO A 34 26.86 -12.51 14.09
N GLN A 35 27.83 -13.42 14.21
CA GLN A 35 29.24 -13.08 14.49
C GLN A 35 29.94 -12.35 13.33
N ALA A 36 29.45 -12.52 12.09
CA ALA A 36 30.02 -11.87 10.92
C ALA A 36 29.55 -10.40 10.76
N GLN A 37 28.59 -9.95 11.59
CA GLN A 37 28.07 -8.57 11.58
C GLN A 37 27.65 -8.08 10.18
N ILE A 38 27.02 -8.97 9.40
CA ILE A 38 26.62 -8.67 8.02
C ILE A 38 25.53 -7.57 8.05
N PRO A 39 25.75 -6.42 7.40
CA PRO A 39 24.77 -5.33 7.39
C PRO A 39 23.57 -5.65 6.49
N LEU A 40 22.47 -4.94 6.71
CA LEU A 40 21.35 -4.90 5.75
C LEU A 40 21.78 -4.06 4.53
N ALA A 41 22.58 -4.67 3.66
CA ALA A 41 23.32 -3.96 2.62
C ALA A 41 22.48 -3.50 1.42
N CYS A 42 21.21 -3.93 1.34
CA CYS A 42 20.30 -3.50 0.30
C CYS A 42 19.02 -2.95 0.92
N LEU A 43 18.92 -1.62 0.94
CA LEU A 43 17.66 -0.93 1.17
C LEU A 43 16.80 -1.10 -0.08
N ALA A 44 15.67 -1.78 0.05
CA ALA A 44 14.71 -1.97 -1.02
C ALA A 44 13.32 -1.57 -0.54
N THR A 45 12.56 -0.91 -1.41
CA THR A 45 11.18 -0.51 -1.15
C THR A 45 10.42 -0.41 -2.46
N THR A 46 9.14 -0.78 -2.44
CA THR A 46 8.21 -0.57 -3.54
C THR A 46 7.41 0.71 -3.30
N ILE A 47 7.30 1.57 -4.31
CA ILE A 47 6.53 2.81 -4.23
C ILE A 47 5.33 2.70 -5.17
N GLU A 48 4.14 2.63 -4.60
CA GLU A 48 2.88 2.63 -5.33
C GLU A 48 2.46 4.08 -5.63
N LEU A 49 2.58 4.49 -6.89
CA LEU A 49 2.44 5.89 -7.33
C LEU A 49 1.07 6.17 -7.98
N GLY A 50 0.01 5.75 -7.30
CA GLY A 50 -1.37 5.92 -7.77
C GLY A 50 -1.91 4.71 -8.53
N GLY A 51 -3.04 4.92 -9.22
CA GLY A 51 -3.72 3.89 -9.99
C GLY A 51 -3.16 3.74 -11.40
N GLN A 52 -3.52 2.64 -12.07
CA GLN A 52 -3.05 2.36 -13.43
C GLN A 52 -3.44 3.43 -14.49
N ALA A 53 -4.45 4.25 -14.22
CA ALA A 53 -4.86 5.34 -15.11
C ALA A 53 -4.12 6.67 -14.82
N ASP A 54 -3.37 6.75 -13.72
CA ASP A 54 -2.69 7.98 -13.27
C ASP A 54 -1.35 8.16 -14.01
N THR A 55 -1.41 8.28 -15.35
CA THR A 55 -0.24 8.40 -16.23
C THR A 55 0.04 9.85 -16.65
N GLY A 56 -0.48 10.83 -15.90
CA GLY A 56 -0.40 12.24 -16.24
C GLY A 56 1.03 12.79 -16.11
N LYS A 57 1.48 13.57 -17.09
CA LYS A 57 2.81 14.21 -17.07
C LYS A 57 3.12 14.96 -15.76
N PRO A 58 2.20 15.79 -15.21
CA PRO A 58 2.50 16.52 -13.97
C PRO A 58 2.81 15.62 -12.78
N GLN A 59 2.04 14.52 -12.61
CA GLN A 59 2.23 13.56 -11.53
C GLN A 59 3.54 12.79 -11.72
N ALA A 60 3.80 12.30 -12.93
CA ALA A 60 5.03 11.58 -13.24
C ALA A 60 6.29 12.44 -12.99
N GLN A 61 6.25 13.73 -13.36
CA GLN A 61 7.35 14.65 -13.09
C GLN A 61 7.55 14.86 -11.58
N ALA A 62 6.48 15.11 -10.83
CA ALA A 62 6.57 15.28 -9.37
C ALA A 62 7.12 14.02 -8.67
N HIS A 63 6.72 12.83 -9.11
CA HIS A 63 7.28 11.58 -8.60
C HIS A 63 8.75 11.40 -8.94
N ALA A 64 9.16 11.69 -10.18
CA ALA A 64 10.55 11.61 -10.58
C ALA A 64 11.44 12.59 -9.77
N GLU A 65 10.99 13.84 -9.61
CA GLU A 65 11.69 14.85 -8.79
C GLU A 65 11.83 14.39 -7.34
N GLY A 66 10.77 13.83 -6.75
CA GLY A 66 10.81 13.29 -5.38
C GLY A 66 11.76 12.10 -5.23
N ILE A 67 11.81 11.19 -6.21
CA ILE A 67 12.74 10.05 -6.20
C ILE A 67 14.18 10.54 -6.31
N LEU A 68 14.46 11.47 -7.22
CA LEU A 68 15.80 12.05 -7.40
C LEU A 68 16.25 12.83 -6.17
N ALA A 69 15.36 13.61 -5.55
CA ALA A 69 15.64 14.32 -4.31
C ALA A 69 15.96 13.35 -3.15
N PHE A 70 15.24 12.22 -3.05
CA PHE A 70 15.59 11.17 -2.10
C PHE A 70 16.98 10.58 -2.37
N LEU A 71 17.30 10.24 -3.62
CA LEU A 71 18.62 9.71 -3.99
C LEU A 71 19.75 10.70 -3.68
N ALA A 72 19.50 12.00 -3.85
CA ALA A 72 20.45 13.05 -3.50
C ALA A 72 20.64 13.18 -1.98
N GLU A 73 19.55 13.10 -1.20
CA GLU A 73 19.60 13.08 0.27
C GLU A 73 20.42 11.87 0.78
N GLN A 74 20.32 10.72 0.11
CA GLN A 74 21.14 9.55 0.42
C GLN A 74 22.60 9.65 -0.09
N GLY A 75 22.97 10.73 -0.80
CA GLY A 75 24.31 10.97 -1.31
C GLY A 75 24.67 10.21 -2.59
N PHE A 76 23.71 9.60 -3.28
CA PHE A 76 23.96 8.85 -4.51
C PHE A 76 24.14 9.75 -5.74
N ILE A 77 23.53 10.93 -5.73
CA ILE A 77 23.66 11.92 -6.80
C ILE A 77 23.91 13.31 -6.23
N SER A 78 24.69 14.12 -6.94
CA SER A 78 24.92 15.53 -6.61
C SER A 78 23.89 16.44 -7.28
N GLY A 79 23.62 17.61 -6.69
CA GLY A 79 22.80 18.65 -7.31
C GLY A 79 22.06 19.49 -6.26
N ASP A 80 21.42 20.56 -6.73
CA ASP A 80 20.46 21.31 -5.93
C ASP A 80 19.08 20.69 -6.12
N TRP A 81 18.61 19.98 -5.09
CA TRP A 81 17.35 19.24 -5.11
C TRP A 81 16.40 19.78 -4.05
N PRO A 82 15.08 19.74 -4.29
CA PRO A 82 14.10 20.19 -3.31
C PRO A 82 14.26 19.47 -1.97
N GLN A 83 14.18 20.23 -0.88
CA GLN A 83 14.14 19.67 0.47
C GLN A 83 12.81 18.92 0.70
N PRO A 84 12.78 17.92 1.60
CA PRO A 84 11.53 17.24 1.95
C PRO A 84 10.45 18.23 2.40
N ALA A 85 9.38 18.35 1.62
CA ALA A 85 8.26 19.26 1.92
C ALA A 85 7.12 18.61 2.72
N HIS A 86 7.18 17.30 2.95
CA HIS A 86 6.10 16.51 3.55
C HIS A 86 6.60 15.80 4.80
N GLN A 87 5.72 15.70 5.80
CA GLN A 87 5.99 14.88 6.98
C GLN A 87 6.07 13.40 6.58
N ALA A 88 6.89 12.63 7.29
CA ALA A 88 6.91 11.19 7.14
C ALA A 88 5.53 10.62 7.53
N CYS A 89 5.00 9.72 6.72
CA CYS A 89 3.83 8.94 7.11
C CYS A 89 4.20 7.92 8.19
N GLU A 90 3.18 7.44 8.90
CA GLU A 90 3.33 6.30 9.80
C GLU A 90 3.63 5.02 9.00
N GLY A 91 4.53 4.20 9.53
CA GLY A 91 4.73 2.84 9.07
C GLY A 91 3.75 1.90 9.78
N LEU A 92 2.87 1.27 9.02
CA LEU A 92 1.87 0.32 9.50
C LEU A 92 2.26 -1.10 9.12
N PRO A 93 1.98 -2.11 9.96
CA PRO A 93 2.30 -3.50 9.64
C PRO A 93 1.50 -3.95 8.41
N PHE A 94 2.18 -4.57 7.44
CA PHE A 94 1.49 -5.04 6.23
C PHE A 94 0.45 -6.12 6.56
N GLU A 95 0.72 -6.95 7.57
CA GLU A 95 -0.21 -7.92 8.13
C GLU A 95 -1.46 -7.30 8.78
N GLY A 96 -1.45 -6.00 9.07
CA GLY A 96 -2.61 -5.24 9.53
C GLY A 96 -3.52 -4.74 8.40
N THR A 97 -3.27 -5.17 7.16
CA THR A 97 -4.12 -4.83 6.02
C THR A 97 -5.44 -5.61 6.07
N GLU A 98 -6.55 -4.88 6.19
CA GLU A 98 -7.89 -5.39 5.93
C GLU A 98 -8.16 -5.42 4.43
N LEU A 99 -8.68 -6.55 3.93
CA LEU A 99 -9.17 -6.70 2.57
C LEU A 99 -10.71 -6.72 2.60
N LEU A 100 -11.34 -5.79 1.89
CA LEU A 100 -12.79 -5.67 1.88
C LEU A 100 -13.37 -6.27 0.60
N TYR A 101 -14.39 -7.10 0.75
CA TYR A 101 -15.01 -7.87 -0.32
C TYR A 101 -16.49 -7.54 -0.45
N ALA A 102 -17.04 -7.73 -1.65
CA ALA A 102 -18.47 -7.64 -1.87
C ALA A 102 -19.21 -8.89 -1.37
N PRO A 103 -20.39 -8.75 -0.74
CA PRO A 103 -21.21 -9.89 -0.31
C PRO A 103 -21.97 -10.54 -1.48
N HIS A 104 -22.12 -9.84 -2.60
CA HIS A 104 -22.77 -10.32 -3.83
C HIS A 104 -22.17 -9.59 -5.06
N PRO A 105 -22.32 -10.11 -6.29
CA PRO A 105 -21.99 -9.35 -7.49
C PRO A 105 -22.92 -8.13 -7.65
N GLY A 106 -22.43 -7.08 -8.30
CA GLY A 106 -23.20 -5.85 -8.47
C GLY A 106 -22.36 -4.65 -8.89
N VAL A 107 -23.02 -3.54 -9.20
CA VAL A 107 -22.37 -2.27 -9.51
C VAL A 107 -21.77 -1.69 -8.23
N VAL A 108 -20.54 -1.16 -8.31
CA VAL A 108 -19.80 -0.65 -7.15
C VAL A 108 -19.73 0.87 -7.17
N THR A 109 -20.13 1.49 -6.07
CA THR A 109 -19.97 2.94 -5.82
C THR A 109 -19.06 3.14 -4.62
N PHE A 110 -17.90 3.75 -4.82
CA PHE A 110 -16.99 4.09 -3.71
C PHE A 110 -17.41 5.40 -3.04
N LEU A 111 -17.45 5.39 -1.71
CA LEU A 111 -17.89 6.50 -0.84
C LEU A 111 -16.71 7.25 -0.20
N ARG A 112 -15.49 6.75 -0.39
CA ARG A 112 -14.22 7.29 0.09
C ARG A 112 -13.16 7.21 -1.01
N ALA A 113 -12.12 8.03 -0.91
CA ALA A 113 -10.99 8.04 -1.81
C ALA A 113 -9.79 7.28 -1.22
N ALA A 114 -8.93 6.76 -2.09
CA ALA A 114 -7.64 6.25 -1.65
C ALA A 114 -6.81 7.40 -1.05
N GLY A 115 -6.17 7.16 0.09
CA GLY A 115 -5.50 8.15 0.93
C GLY A 115 -6.34 8.64 2.11
N ASP A 116 -7.65 8.38 2.15
CA ASP A 116 -8.50 8.81 3.26
C ASP A 116 -8.16 8.06 4.56
N LYS A 117 -8.18 8.80 5.67
CA LYS A 117 -8.21 8.21 7.01
C LYS A 117 -9.62 7.74 7.32
N VAL A 118 -9.75 6.54 7.86
CA VAL A 118 -11.04 5.91 8.15
C VAL A 118 -11.05 5.35 9.57
N GLU A 119 -12.21 5.40 10.21
CA GLU A 119 -12.50 4.78 11.50
C GLU A 119 -13.33 3.50 11.31
N ILE A 120 -13.37 2.66 12.35
CA ILE A 120 -14.23 1.47 12.35
C ILE A 120 -15.69 1.90 12.17
N GLY A 121 -16.38 1.27 11.23
CA GLY A 121 -17.77 1.56 10.89
C GLY A 121 -17.95 2.61 9.77
N ASP A 122 -16.89 3.29 9.32
CA ASP A 122 -16.98 4.19 8.18
C ASP A 122 -17.38 3.43 6.90
N ALA A 123 -18.41 3.93 6.21
CA ALA A 123 -18.86 3.39 4.94
C ALA A 123 -17.83 3.68 3.84
N LEU A 124 -17.31 2.62 3.20
CA LEU A 124 -16.26 2.72 2.17
C LEU A 124 -16.81 2.60 0.75
N PHE A 125 -17.75 1.69 0.52
CA PHE A 125 -18.41 1.50 -0.77
C PHE A 125 -19.76 0.80 -0.63
N GLU A 126 -20.57 0.92 -1.68
CA GLU A 126 -21.82 0.20 -1.84
C GLU A 126 -21.73 -0.76 -3.02
N VAL A 127 -22.41 -1.90 -2.89
CA VAL A 127 -22.62 -2.87 -3.96
C VAL A 127 -24.10 -2.97 -4.24
N ILE A 128 -24.49 -2.71 -5.49
CA ILE A 128 -25.87 -2.61 -5.94
C ILE A 128 -26.15 -3.77 -6.89
N ASP A 129 -27.08 -4.65 -6.55
CA ASP A 129 -27.61 -5.66 -7.47
C ASP A 129 -28.76 -5.04 -8.29
N PRO A 130 -28.56 -4.75 -9.58
CA PRO A 130 -29.57 -4.11 -10.41
C PRO A 130 -30.76 -5.01 -10.75
N LEU A 131 -30.70 -6.31 -10.43
CA LEU A 131 -31.78 -7.25 -10.70
C LEU A 131 -32.78 -7.34 -9.55
N SER A 132 -32.32 -7.12 -8.32
CA SER A 132 -33.10 -7.27 -7.10
C SER A 132 -33.32 -5.97 -6.32
N ASP A 133 -32.71 -4.86 -6.79
CA ASP A 133 -32.59 -3.58 -6.08
C ASP A 133 -31.95 -3.72 -4.68
N GLN A 134 -31.21 -4.80 -4.42
CA GLN A 134 -30.44 -4.98 -3.20
C GLN A 134 -29.25 -4.02 -3.19
N VAL A 135 -29.10 -3.27 -2.10
CA VAL A 135 -27.93 -2.43 -1.82
C VAL A 135 -27.25 -2.91 -0.54
N SER A 136 -25.95 -3.21 -0.63
CA SER A 136 -25.11 -3.57 0.52
C SER A 136 -24.03 -2.52 0.72
N THR A 137 -24.03 -1.85 1.87
CA THR A 137 -22.95 -0.93 2.27
C THR A 137 -21.87 -1.71 3.00
N ILE A 138 -20.62 -1.55 2.57
CA ILE A 138 -19.46 -2.16 3.19
C ILE A 138 -18.72 -1.09 3.98
N CYS A 139 -18.51 -1.37 5.26
CA CYS A 139 -17.81 -0.49 6.19
C CYS A 139 -16.43 -1.04 6.57
N ALA A 140 -15.53 -0.16 7.00
CA ALA A 140 -14.24 -0.54 7.56
C ALA A 140 -14.40 -1.30 8.89
N ASN A 141 -13.70 -2.42 9.06
CA ASN A 141 -13.58 -3.10 10.37
C ASN A 141 -12.31 -2.71 11.12
N THR A 142 -11.46 -1.90 10.48
CA THR A 142 -10.18 -1.44 10.98
C THR A 142 -10.06 0.08 10.82
N ALA A 143 -9.56 0.76 11.84
CA ALA A 143 -9.19 2.17 11.73
C ALA A 143 -7.79 2.30 11.13
N GLY A 144 -7.61 3.26 10.22
CA GLY A 144 -6.35 3.43 9.51
C GLY A 144 -6.47 4.24 8.22
N VAL A 145 -5.76 3.82 7.18
CA VAL A 145 -5.73 4.49 5.88
C VAL A 145 -6.31 3.58 4.81
N LEU A 146 -7.35 4.04 4.11
CA LEU A 146 -7.84 3.40 2.89
C LEU A 146 -6.82 3.65 1.78
N PHE A 147 -5.94 2.69 1.49
CA PHE A 147 -4.78 2.93 0.63
C PHE A 147 -4.93 2.36 -0.79
N ALA A 148 -5.84 1.41 -0.99
CA ALA A 148 -6.11 0.87 -2.31
C ALA A 148 -7.62 0.69 -2.50
N ILE A 149 -8.07 1.03 -3.70
CA ILE A 149 -9.44 0.86 -4.18
C ILE A 149 -9.37 0.19 -5.54
N GLU A 150 -10.22 -0.80 -5.78
CA GLU A 150 -10.32 -1.46 -7.08
C GLU A 150 -10.88 -0.50 -8.13
N ARG A 151 -10.29 -0.53 -9.32
CA ARG A 151 -10.73 0.26 -10.47
C ARG A 151 -12.06 -0.24 -11.01
N LEU A 152 -12.29 -1.55 -10.99
CA LEU A 152 -13.51 -2.12 -11.53
C LEU A 152 -14.72 -1.55 -10.79
N ARG A 153 -15.76 -1.21 -11.55
CA ARG A 153 -17.03 -0.69 -11.03
C ARG A 153 -18.10 -1.79 -10.99
N TYR A 154 -17.66 -3.03 -10.97
CA TYR A 154 -18.49 -4.21 -10.87
C TYR A 154 -17.82 -5.25 -9.97
N ALA A 155 -18.51 -5.67 -8.92
CA ALA A 155 -18.04 -6.64 -7.95
C ALA A 155 -18.08 -8.06 -8.51
N GLN A 156 -17.00 -8.81 -8.30
CA GLN A 156 -16.91 -10.22 -8.66
C GLN A 156 -16.54 -11.05 -7.43
N PRO A 157 -17.06 -12.29 -7.31
CA PRO A 157 -16.68 -13.17 -6.21
C PRO A 157 -15.17 -13.37 -6.13
N GLY A 158 -14.62 -13.28 -4.92
CA GLY A 158 -13.19 -13.53 -4.63
C GLY A 158 -12.25 -12.34 -4.87
N PHE A 159 -12.74 -11.21 -5.41
CA PHE A 159 -11.94 -10.01 -5.59
C PHE A 159 -12.17 -9.02 -4.45
N TRP A 160 -11.08 -8.52 -3.86
CA TRP A 160 -11.16 -7.39 -2.94
C TRP A 160 -11.50 -6.12 -3.72
N LEU A 161 -12.21 -5.19 -3.08
CA LEU A 161 -12.60 -3.90 -3.67
C LEU A 161 -11.93 -2.71 -2.99
N ALA A 162 -11.51 -2.87 -1.73
CA ALA A 162 -10.77 -1.87 -0.99
C ALA A 162 -9.78 -2.53 -0.02
N LYS A 163 -8.73 -1.79 0.35
CA LYS A 163 -7.77 -2.20 1.38
C LYS A 163 -7.55 -1.07 2.39
N VAL A 164 -7.66 -1.40 3.67
CA VAL A 164 -7.37 -0.48 4.77
C VAL A 164 -6.13 -0.96 5.51
N ALA A 165 -5.14 -0.09 5.65
CA ALA A 165 -3.93 -0.35 6.42
C ALA A 165 -4.19 -0.03 7.89
N GLY A 166 -4.15 -1.04 8.76
CA GLY A 166 -4.35 -0.92 10.21
C GLY A 166 -3.08 -1.14 11.03
N ARG A 167 -3.14 -0.74 12.31
CA ARG A 167 -2.04 -0.93 13.28
C ARG A 167 -1.97 -2.34 13.87
N THR A 168 -3.07 -3.08 13.84
CA THR A 168 -3.18 -4.40 14.46
C THR A 168 -3.06 -5.46 13.39
N ALA A 169 -2.24 -6.47 13.60
CA ALA A 169 -2.13 -7.61 12.70
C ALA A 169 -3.49 -8.35 12.57
N LEU A 170 -3.91 -8.59 11.33
CA LEU A 170 -5.15 -9.30 10.98
C LEU A 170 -4.89 -10.58 10.19
N ARG A 171 -3.72 -10.67 9.56
CA ARG A 171 -3.35 -11.71 8.60
C ARG A 171 -2.02 -12.33 9.01
N HIS A 172 -1.80 -13.59 8.66
CA HIS A 172 -0.54 -14.30 8.93
C HIS A 172 -0.14 -15.15 7.72
N GLY A 173 1.15 -15.47 7.62
CA GLY A 173 1.68 -16.28 6.51
C GLY A 173 1.87 -15.45 5.24
N ARG A 174 1.33 -15.94 4.10
CA ARG A 174 1.44 -15.26 2.81
C ARG A 174 0.51 -14.03 2.79
N LEU A 175 1.11 -12.84 2.81
CA LEU A 175 0.41 -11.55 2.86
C LEU A 175 0.11 -10.98 1.48
N LEU A 176 0.82 -11.42 0.44
CA LEU A 176 0.51 -11.07 -0.95
C LEU A 176 -0.69 -11.89 -1.44
N SER A 177 -1.63 -11.22 -2.11
CA SER A 177 -2.94 -11.77 -2.51
C SER A 177 -3.03 -12.07 -4.01
N ASP A 178 -1.88 -12.35 -4.64
CA ASP A 178 -1.74 -12.57 -6.09
C ASP A 178 -1.73 -14.07 -6.46
#